data_AF-J9FTL6-F1
#
_entry.id   AF-J9FTL6-F1
#
_cell.length_a   1.000
_cell.length_b   1.000
_cell.length_c   1.000
_cell.angle_alpha   90.00
_cell.angle_beta   90.00
_cell.angle_gamma   90.00
#
_symmetry.space_group_name_H-M   'P 1'
#
loop_
_entity.id
_entity.type
_entity.pdbx_description
1 polymer ?
#
loop_
_entity_poly.entity_id
_entity_poly.type
_entity_poly.pdbx_seq_one_letter_code
_entity_poly.pdbx_strand_id
1 'polypeptide(L)'
;TDVEQTFALDYGLNINRLAYRESLRRFRCDVPNLSTSLYFVVNDSFYDKALPKAHLPEGVYAGSLSEFTRLYPDIAAKYYGKAAPSDKDGIVALNTMLAQDGFVLYVPEGVVVDRTIQLVNIFRGDVDTMANRRLLVIMEPHSQAKLLVCDHSIDDVKFLATQVVEIFVEDGAYFDYYDLEESSVSTSRFSSMHVKQDSNSNLLVNGITLTNGLTRNNYYIDLEGEYAETTLCGMSVLDKEQHMDTYSLITHLVPNCVSNELFKNVLNDQAVGA
;
A
#
# COMPACT_ATOMS: atom_id res chain seq x y z
N THR A 1 -0.21 -10.07 -17.89
CA THR A 1 -1.00 -10.51 -16.72
C THR A 1 -2.39 -10.97 -17.13
N ASP A 2 -2.74 -12.24 -16.90
CA ASP A 2 -4.10 -12.76 -17.15
C ASP A 2 -4.99 -12.53 -15.91
N VAL A 3 -5.72 -11.41 -15.93
CA VAL A 3 -6.60 -11.02 -14.82
C VAL A 3 -7.78 -12.00 -14.71
N GLU A 4 -8.39 -12.40 -15.81
CA GLU A 4 -9.57 -13.26 -15.83
C GLU A 4 -9.28 -14.62 -15.19
N GLN A 5 -8.18 -15.27 -15.58
CA GLN A 5 -7.77 -16.56 -15.03
C GLN A 5 -7.49 -16.47 -13.52
N THR A 6 -6.89 -15.37 -13.07
CA THR A 6 -6.51 -15.21 -11.66
C THR A 6 -7.73 -15.07 -10.75
N PHE A 7 -8.78 -14.39 -11.24
CA PHE A 7 -10.04 -14.18 -10.52
C PHE A 7 -11.04 -15.35 -10.69
N ALA A 8 -10.77 -16.32 -11.57
CA ALA A 8 -11.67 -17.44 -11.84
C ALA A 8 -11.69 -18.52 -10.73
N LEU A 9 -10.71 -18.51 -9.82
CA LEU A 9 -10.67 -19.45 -8.69
C LEU A 9 -11.70 -19.08 -7.61
N ASP A 10 -12.18 -20.09 -6.89
CA ASP A 10 -13.12 -19.91 -5.78
C ASP A 10 -12.36 -19.58 -4.49
N TYR A 11 -12.31 -18.29 -4.16
CA TYR A 11 -11.62 -17.78 -2.97
C TYR A 11 -12.60 -17.54 -1.82
N GLY A 12 -12.23 -17.99 -0.62
CA GLY A 12 -12.89 -17.60 0.62
C GLY A 12 -12.76 -16.10 0.90
N LEU A 13 -13.82 -15.52 1.48
CA LEU A 13 -13.85 -14.14 1.95
C LEU A 13 -14.20 -14.09 3.43
N ASN A 14 -13.44 -13.36 4.23
CA ASN A 14 -13.73 -13.18 5.66
C ASN A 14 -14.72 -12.02 5.90
N ILE A 15 -15.93 -12.13 5.34
CA ILE A 15 -16.96 -11.07 5.44
C ILE A 15 -17.33 -10.78 6.89
N ASN A 16 -17.34 -11.80 7.75
CA ASN A 16 -17.72 -11.70 9.17
C ASN A 16 -16.57 -11.26 10.09
N ARG A 17 -15.39 -10.92 9.56
CA ARG A 17 -14.20 -10.46 10.32
C ARG A 17 -13.84 -11.39 11.49
N LEU A 18 -13.84 -12.69 11.23
CA LEU A 18 -13.45 -13.69 12.23
C LEU A 18 -12.03 -13.41 12.72
N ALA A 19 -11.88 -13.33 14.04
CA ALA A 19 -10.62 -12.93 14.66
C ALA A 19 -9.54 -14.02 14.54
N TYR A 20 -8.35 -13.63 14.08
CA TYR A 20 -7.17 -14.49 14.12
C TYR A 20 -6.62 -14.58 15.56
N ARG A 21 -6.29 -15.82 15.97
CA ARG A 21 -5.94 -16.14 17.36
C ARG A 21 -4.44 -16.14 17.65
N GLU A 22 -3.59 -16.15 16.63
CA GLU A 22 -2.14 -16.26 16.80
C GLU A 22 -1.43 -14.91 16.93
N SER A 23 -0.22 -14.95 17.51
CA SER A 23 0.62 -13.78 17.76
C SER A 23 1.53 -13.49 16.57
N LEU A 24 1.48 -12.25 16.06
CA LEU A 24 2.24 -11.77 14.91
C LEU A 24 3.59 -11.12 15.28
N ARG A 25 3.95 -11.08 16.58
CA ARG A 25 5.14 -10.38 17.09
C ARG A 25 6.50 -10.85 16.53
N ARG A 26 6.53 -11.95 15.77
CA ARG A 26 7.76 -12.47 15.14
C ARG A 26 8.03 -11.86 13.76
N PHE A 27 7.03 -11.22 13.14
CA PHE A 27 7.15 -10.65 11.80
C PHE A 27 7.59 -9.19 11.89
N ARG A 28 8.71 -8.88 11.25
CA ARG A 28 9.20 -7.52 11.03
C ARG A 28 10.12 -7.56 9.80
N CYS A 29 10.06 -6.56 8.94
CA CYS A 29 11.15 -6.37 7.98
C CYS A 29 12.30 -5.72 8.73
N ASP A 30 13.32 -6.52 9.05
CA ASP A 30 14.55 -6.05 9.66
C ASP A 30 15.38 -5.31 8.61
N VAL A 31 15.09 -4.02 8.43
CA VAL A 31 15.97 -3.11 7.67
C VAL A 31 17.08 -2.65 8.62
N PRO A 32 18.36 -2.97 8.35
CA PRO A 32 19.45 -2.61 9.23
C PRO A 32 19.47 -1.10 9.51
N ASN A 33 19.62 -0.74 10.78
CA ASN A 33 19.66 0.65 11.26
C ASN A 33 18.36 1.47 11.07
N LEU A 34 17.23 0.83 10.78
CA LEU A 34 15.93 1.50 10.71
C LEU A 34 15.13 1.28 12.00
N SER A 35 14.86 2.35 12.73
CA SER A 35 13.93 2.31 13.87
C SER A 35 12.50 2.53 13.38
N THR A 36 11.62 1.55 13.60
CA THR A 36 10.25 1.60 13.09
C THR A 36 9.18 1.59 14.20
N SER A 37 8.02 2.16 13.89
CA SER A 37 6.76 1.96 14.62
C SER A 37 5.95 0.92 13.86
N LEU A 38 5.88 -0.30 14.39
CA LEU A 38 5.39 -1.48 13.71
C LEU A 38 3.88 -1.69 13.92
N TYR A 39 3.15 -1.81 12.81
CA TYR A 39 1.73 -2.09 12.71
C TYR A 39 1.49 -3.33 11.83
N PHE A 40 0.32 -3.95 11.98
CA PHE A 40 -0.03 -5.16 11.26
C PHE A 40 -1.42 -5.07 10.64
N VAL A 41 -1.55 -5.61 9.43
CA VAL A 41 -2.83 -5.96 8.80
C VAL A 41 -2.79 -7.45 8.50
N VAL A 42 -3.84 -8.18 8.86
CA VAL A 42 -3.98 -9.61 8.50
C VAL A 42 -5.06 -9.71 7.44
N ASN A 43 -4.67 -10.18 6.26
CA ASN A 43 -5.45 -10.14 5.03
C ASN A 43 -5.92 -8.71 4.73
N ASP A 44 -7.10 -8.32 5.20
CA ASP A 44 -7.73 -7.02 4.97
C ASP A 44 -8.23 -6.33 6.26
N SER A 45 -7.87 -6.85 7.44
CA SER A 45 -8.24 -6.28 8.75
C SER A 45 -7.02 -5.73 9.48
N PHE A 46 -7.15 -4.56 10.11
CA PHE A 46 -6.14 -4.05 11.02
C PHE A 46 -6.03 -4.94 12.27
N TYR A 47 -4.81 -5.22 12.72
CA TYR A 47 -4.56 -6.07 13.88
C TYR A 47 -4.15 -5.24 15.10
N ASP A 48 -5.11 -5.00 15.99
CA ASP A 48 -5.00 -4.13 17.17
C ASP A 48 -4.29 -4.76 18.38
N LYS A 49 -4.04 -6.08 18.37
CA LYS A 49 -3.44 -6.80 19.52
C LYS A 49 -1.92 -6.63 19.62
N ALA A 50 -1.28 -6.01 18.63
CA ALA A 50 0.17 -5.79 18.58
C ALA A 50 0.52 -4.38 18.08
N LEU A 51 0.16 -3.37 18.86
CA LEU A 51 0.52 -1.97 18.59
C LEU A 51 1.95 -1.64 19.05
N PRO A 52 2.61 -0.65 18.43
CA PRO A 52 3.93 -0.22 18.84
C PRO A 52 3.88 0.43 20.22
N LYS A 53 4.97 0.26 20.99
CA LYS A 53 5.13 0.92 22.31
C LYS A 53 5.54 2.39 22.20
N ALA A 54 6.12 2.78 21.06
CA ALA A 54 6.53 4.15 20.82
C ALA A 54 5.31 5.01 20.52
N HIS A 55 5.22 6.16 21.18
CA HIS A 55 4.18 7.14 20.88
C HIS A 55 4.53 7.85 19.58
N LEU A 56 3.51 8.08 18.74
CA LEU A 56 3.63 8.98 17.60
C LEU A 56 3.54 10.44 18.08
N PRO A 57 4.02 11.41 17.30
CA PRO A 57 3.79 12.82 17.59
C PRO A 57 2.30 13.13 17.77
N GLU A 58 2.00 14.21 18.49
CA GLU A 58 0.63 14.64 18.76
C GLU A 58 -0.15 14.85 17.44
N GLY A 59 -1.39 14.35 17.41
CA GLY A 59 -2.28 14.45 16.25
C GLY A 59 -2.03 13.44 15.13
N VAL A 60 -0.87 12.77 15.09
CA VAL A 60 -0.60 11.72 14.09
C VAL A 60 -1.46 10.49 14.37
N TYR A 61 -2.12 9.97 13.33
CA TYR A 61 -2.87 8.73 13.41
C TYR A 61 -2.21 7.67 12.51
N ALA A 62 -1.97 6.49 13.08
CA ALA A 62 -1.60 5.29 12.34
C ALA A 62 -2.40 4.11 12.89
N GLY A 63 -3.29 3.51 12.10
CA GLY A 63 -4.17 2.48 12.62
C GLY A 63 -5.30 2.05 11.69
N SER A 64 -6.35 1.46 12.27
CA SER A 64 -7.53 0.98 11.56
C SER A 64 -8.20 2.09 10.75
N LEU A 65 -8.53 1.80 9.49
CA LEU A 65 -9.36 2.67 8.66
C LEU A 65 -10.77 2.79 9.24
N SER A 66 -11.37 1.68 9.68
CA SER A 66 -12.73 1.71 10.23
C SER A 66 -12.82 2.65 11.44
N GLU A 67 -11.84 2.58 12.35
CA GLU A 67 -11.83 3.44 13.54
C GLU A 67 -11.49 4.89 13.21
N PHE A 68 -10.60 5.13 12.23
CA PHE A 68 -10.31 6.47 11.72
C PHE A 68 -11.57 7.17 11.22
N THR A 69 -12.42 6.48 10.45
CA THR A 69 -13.67 7.07 9.93
C THR A 69 -14.68 7.41 11.04
N ARG A 70 -14.63 6.71 12.18
CA ARG A 70 -15.48 7.00 13.34
C ARG A 70 -14.95 8.17 14.17
N LEU A 71 -13.63 8.28 14.30
CA LEU A 71 -12.98 9.33 15.09
C LEU A 71 -12.87 10.66 14.32
N TYR A 72 -12.61 10.60 13.01
CA TYR A 72 -12.38 11.76 12.14
C TYR A 72 -13.26 11.70 10.87
N PRO A 73 -14.60 11.68 11.02
CA PRO A 73 -15.51 11.49 9.89
C PRO A 73 -15.37 12.57 8.81
N ASP A 74 -15.10 13.82 9.20
CA ASP A 74 -14.95 14.93 8.25
C ASP A 74 -13.68 14.80 7.40
N ILE A 75 -12.56 14.41 8.02
CA ILE A 75 -11.29 14.16 7.32
C ILE A 75 -11.45 12.94 6.41
N ALA A 76 -12.04 11.86 6.91
CA ALA A 76 -12.31 10.68 6.11
C ALA A 76 -13.18 10.99 4.89
N ALA A 77 -14.24 11.80 5.04
CA ALA A 77 -15.11 12.20 3.94
C ALA A 77 -14.40 13.05 2.87
N LYS A 78 -13.39 13.84 3.28
CA LYS A 78 -12.55 14.66 2.39
C LYS A 78 -11.63 13.80 1.51
N TYR A 79 -11.13 12.67 2.01
CA TYR A 79 -10.02 11.94 1.38
C TYR A 79 -10.35 10.51 0.91
N TYR A 80 -11.15 9.76 1.67
CA TYR A 80 -11.39 8.35 1.36
C TYR A 80 -12.21 8.18 0.07
N GLY A 81 -11.70 7.38 -0.87
CA GLY A 81 -12.34 7.10 -2.16
C GLY A 81 -12.36 8.30 -3.11
N LYS A 82 -11.42 9.24 -2.98
CA LYS A 82 -11.34 10.45 -3.81
C LYS A 82 -10.22 10.44 -4.84
N ALA A 83 -9.16 9.65 -4.61
CA ALA A 83 -8.06 9.50 -5.56
C ALA A 83 -8.26 8.29 -6.48
N ALA A 84 -8.93 7.24 -5.99
CA ALA A 84 -9.18 6.01 -6.73
C ALA A 84 -10.66 5.88 -7.16
N PRO A 85 -11.06 6.42 -8.33
CA PRO A 85 -12.45 6.38 -8.78
C PRO A 85 -12.87 4.96 -9.20
N SER A 86 -14.03 4.50 -8.72
CA SER A 86 -14.52 3.13 -8.93
C SER A 86 -15.23 2.90 -10.27
N ASP A 87 -15.41 3.92 -11.10
CA ASP A 87 -16.14 3.82 -12.37
C ASP A 87 -15.24 3.44 -13.56
N LYS A 88 -13.91 3.51 -13.39
CA LYS A 88 -12.92 3.27 -14.45
C LYS A 88 -12.11 1.98 -14.29
N ASP A 89 -12.01 1.44 -13.08
CA ASP A 89 -11.22 0.25 -12.77
C ASP A 89 -12.04 -0.76 -11.97
N GLY A 90 -12.24 -1.95 -12.54
CA GLY A 90 -13.02 -3.02 -11.93
C GLY A 90 -12.41 -3.60 -10.65
N ILE A 91 -11.08 -3.57 -10.51
CA ILE A 91 -10.38 -4.00 -9.30
C ILE A 91 -10.59 -2.96 -8.19
N VAL A 92 -10.51 -1.67 -8.52
CA VAL A 92 -10.84 -0.59 -7.57
C VAL A 92 -12.30 -0.68 -7.15
N ALA A 93 -13.22 -0.94 -8.07
CA ALA A 93 -14.65 -1.11 -7.77
C ALA A 93 -14.92 -2.28 -6.83
N LEU A 94 -14.35 -3.46 -7.13
CA LEU A 94 -14.49 -4.66 -6.30
C LEU A 94 -13.88 -4.45 -4.91
N ASN A 95 -12.67 -3.91 -4.83
CA ASN A 95 -12.01 -3.61 -3.57
C ASN A 95 -12.84 -2.63 -2.73
N THR A 96 -13.35 -1.55 -3.34
CA THR A 96 -14.18 -0.55 -2.66
C THR A 96 -15.52 -1.14 -2.17
N MET A 97 -16.12 -2.05 -2.94
CA MET A 97 -17.35 -2.75 -2.53
C MET A 97 -17.14 -3.65 -1.31
N LEU A 98 -15.97 -4.28 -1.19
CA LEU A 98 -15.66 -5.26 -0.14
C LEU A 98 -14.86 -4.66 1.04
N ALA A 99 -14.37 -3.43 0.91
CA ALA A 99 -13.61 -2.76 1.96
C ALA A 99 -14.46 -2.56 3.22
N GLN A 100 -13.97 -3.07 4.35
CA GLN A 100 -14.60 -2.82 5.66
C GLN A 100 -13.61 -2.27 6.70
N ASP A 101 -12.31 -2.41 6.44
CA ASP A 101 -11.22 -1.95 7.28
C ASP A 101 -9.93 -1.89 6.43
N GLY A 102 -8.83 -1.44 7.03
CA GLY A 102 -7.57 -1.23 6.35
C GLY A 102 -6.61 -0.46 7.24
N PHE A 103 -5.64 0.21 6.64
CA PHE A 103 -4.68 1.03 7.36
C PHE A 103 -4.76 2.50 6.94
N VAL A 104 -4.73 3.40 7.91
CA VAL A 104 -4.62 4.85 7.68
C VAL A 104 -3.33 5.35 8.30
N LEU A 105 -2.61 6.19 7.55
CA LEU A 105 -1.60 7.10 8.09
C LEU A 105 -2.07 8.53 7.83
N TYR A 106 -2.34 9.28 8.88
CA TYR A 106 -2.67 10.71 8.82
C TYR A 106 -1.62 11.49 9.60
N VAL A 107 -1.00 12.47 8.95
CA VAL A 107 0.02 13.35 9.54
C VAL A 107 -0.46 14.79 9.46
N PRO A 108 -0.70 15.48 10.60
CA PRO A 108 -1.20 16.84 10.62
C PRO A 108 -0.21 17.86 10.04
N GLU A 109 -0.74 19.06 9.75
CA GLU A 109 0.02 20.18 9.22
C GLU A 109 1.28 20.46 10.06
N GLY A 110 2.41 20.60 9.37
CA GLY A 110 3.71 20.94 9.98
C GLY A 110 4.32 19.86 10.89
N VAL A 111 3.71 18.68 11.01
CA VAL A 111 4.22 17.60 11.87
C VAL A 111 5.26 16.77 11.13
N VAL A 112 6.42 16.56 11.77
CA VAL A 112 7.48 15.67 11.30
C VAL A 112 7.49 14.38 12.11
N VAL A 113 7.37 13.24 11.43
CA VAL A 113 7.43 11.90 12.01
C VAL A 113 8.82 11.30 11.73
N ASP A 114 9.76 11.51 12.66
CA ASP A 114 11.14 11.02 12.53
C ASP A 114 11.25 9.49 12.44
N ARG A 115 10.35 8.80 13.13
CA ARG A 115 10.35 7.34 13.21
C ARG A 115 9.49 6.74 12.10
N THR A 116 10.12 6.01 11.19
CA THR A 116 9.42 5.35 10.08
C THR A 116 8.26 4.50 10.58
N ILE A 117 7.09 4.69 9.97
CA ILE A 117 5.94 3.81 10.16
C ILE A 117 6.20 2.54 9.35
N GLN A 118 6.08 1.39 9.97
CA GLN A 118 6.21 0.11 9.29
C GLN A 118 4.88 -0.63 9.38
N LEU A 119 4.32 -0.97 8.23
CA LEU A 119 3.12 -1.78 8.11
C LEU A 119 3.51 -3.14 7.56
N VAL A 120 3.22 -4.20 8.31
CA VAL A 120 3.39 -5.58 7.83
C VAL A 120 2.02 -6.17 7.51
N ASN A 121 1.77 -6.42 6.24
CA ASN A 121 0.61 -7.15 5.77
C ASN A 121 0.92 -8.65 5.80
N ILE A 122 0.01 -9.42 6.38
CA ILE A 122 0.17 -10.86 6.56
C ILE A 122 -0.98 -11.58 5.87
N PHE A 123 -0.65 -12.37 4.85
CA PHE A 123 -1.58 -13.32 4.26
C PHE A 123 -1.67 -14.58 5.11
N ARG A 124 -2.90 -14.91 5.51
CA ARG A 124 -3.19 -16.04 6.37
C ARG A 124 -4.55 -16.65 6.04
N GLY A 125 -4.62 -17.97 5.95
CA GLY A 125 -5.86 -18.67 5.61
C GLY A 125 -5.71 -20.19 5.58
N ASP A 126 -6.76 -20.88 5.99
CA ASP A 126 -6.85 -22.35 5.93
C ASP A 126 -7.34 -22.86 4.56
N VAL A 127 -7.80 -21.95 3.71
CA VAL A 127 -8.34 -22.18 2.36
C VAL A 127 -7.85 -21.09 1.42
N ASP A 128 -7.93 -21.31 0.11
CA ASP A 128 -7.70 -20.27 -0.89
C ASP A 128 -8.54 -19.03 -0.52
N THR A 129 -7.90 -17.87 -0.36
CA THR A 129 -8.51 -16.68 0.27
C THR A 129 -8.28 -15.42 -0.54
N MET A 130 -9.31 -14.59 -0.67
CA MET A 130 -9.20 -13.24 -1.22
C MET A 130 -9.11 -12.22 -0.08
N ALA A 131 -8.16 -11.30 -0.19
CA ALA A 131 -7.98 -10.18 0.72
C ALA A 131 -8.15 -8.84 -0.02
N ASN A 132 -9.06 -7.99 0.44
CA ASN A 132 -9.32 -6.68 -0.16
C ASN A 132 -8.70 -5.57 0.70
N ARG A 133 -7.43 -5.28 0.45
CA ARG A 133 -6.62 -4.34 1.24
C ARG A 133 -6.89 -2.90 0.85
N ARG A 134 -6.99 -2.04 1.87
CA ARG A 134 -7.19 -0.60 1.71
C ARG A 134 -6.19 0.17 2.55
N LEU A 135 -5.38 1.00 1.90
CA LEU A 135 -4.47 1.94 2.55
C LEU A 135 -4.87 3.37 2.18
N LEU A 136 -4.93 4.24 3.19
CA LEU A 136 -5.14 5.67 3.00
C LEU A 136 -4.01 6.43 3.71
N VAL A 137 -3.27 7.24 2.97
CA VAL A 137 -2.23 8.11 3.50
C VAL A 137 -2.61 9.56 3.23
N ILE A 138 -2.59 10.37 4.27
CA ILE A 138 -2.90 11.79 4.22
C ILE A 138 -1.74 12.55 4.88
N MET A 139 -1.03 13.32 4.08
CA MET A 139 0.05 14.19 4.50
C MET A 139 -0.45 15.63 4.35
N GLU A 140 -0.90 16.24 5.45
CA GLU A 140 -1.37 17.63 5.47
C GLU A 140 -0.21 18.62 5.19
N PRO A 141 -0.48 19.91 4.93
CA PRO A 141 0.56 20.83 4.47
C PRO A 141 1.81 20.86 5.35
N HIS A 142 2.98 20.91 4.72
CA HIS A 142 4.29 20.95 5.38
C HIS A 142 4.57 19.78 6.35
N SER A 143 3.82 18.69 6.28
CA SER A 143 4.07 17.49 7.08
C SER A 143 5.14 16.60 6.47
N GLN A 144 5.77 15.75 7.29
CA GLN A 144 6.80 14.83 6.83
C GLN A 144 6.70 13.45 7.49
N ALA A 145 6.72 12.37 6.70
CA ALA A 145 6.77 11.01 7.22
C ALA A 145 7.35 10.02 6.22
N LYS A 146 7.60 8.80 6.71
CA LYS A 146 8.00 7.64 5.90
C LYS A 146 7.15 6.44 6.25
N LEU A 147 6.70 5.71 5.24
CA LEU A 147 5.96 4.46 5.38
C LEU A 147 6.68 3.32 4.66
N LEU A 148 7.03 2.28 5.40
CA LEU A 148 7.51 1.00 4.86
C LEU A 148 6.40 -0.04 4.97
N VAL A 149 5.87 -0.46 3.84
CA VAL A 149 4.91 -1.56 3.73
C VAL A 149 5.65 -2.83 3.36
N CYS A 150 5.33 -3.93 4.03
CA CYS A 150 5.88 -5.24 3.73
C CYS A 150 4.78 -6.29 3.63
N ASP A 151 4.83 -7.12 2.61
CA ASP A 151 3.92 -8.26 2.43
C ASP A 151 4.62 -9.57 2.78
N HIS A 152 3.97 -10.39 3.60
CA HIS A 152 4.40 -11.76 3.94
C HIS A 152 3.24 -12.75 3.86
N SER A 153 3.52 -13.98 3.45
CA SER A 153 2.56 -15.10 3.47
C SER A 153 2.99 -16.15 4.48
N ILE A 154 2.06 -16.61 5.32
CA ILE A 154 2.34 -17.65 6.33
C ILE A 154 1.94 -19.03 5.82
N ASP A 155 0.77 -19.12 5.20
CA ASP A 155 0.16 -20.39 4.81
C ASP A 155 0.39 -20.67 3.32
N ASP A 156 0.49 -21.96 2.98
CA ASP A 156 0.68 -22.44 1.61
C ASP A 156 -0.68 -22.70 0.93
N VAL A 157 -1.50 -21.65 0.88
CA VAL A 157 -2.77 -21.60 0.14
C VAL A 157 -2.70 -20.51 -0.91
N LYS A 158 -3.62 -20.52 -1.88
CA LYS A 158 -3.65 -19.43 -2.88
C LYS A 158 -4.25 -18.18 -2.27
N PHE A 159 -3.53 -17.08 -2.41
CA PHE A 159 -4.05 -15.77 -2.01
C PHE A 159 -4.30 -14.91 -3.23
N LEU A 160 -5.48 -14.29 -3.28
CA LEU A 160 -5.75 -13.19 -4.19
C LEU A 160 -5.86 -11.89 -3.42
N ALA A 161 -4.88 -11.01 -3.57
CA ALA A 161 -4.88 -9.71 -2.95
C ALA A 161 -5.30 -8.64 -3.96
N THR A 162 -6.42 -7.97 -3.70
CA THR A 162 -6.68 -6.66 -4.32
C THR A 162 -6.22 -5.60 -3.33
N GLN A 163 -5.48 -4.61 -3.81
CA GLN A 163 -4.98 -3.53 -2.96
C GLN A 163 -5.27 -2.19 -3.62
N VAL A 164 -5.93 -1.29 -2.89
CA VAL A 164 -6.07 0.11 -3.28
C VAL A 164 -5.36 0.97 -2.25
N VAL A 165 -4.42 1.78 -2.74
CA VAL A 165 -3.66 2.74 -1.95
C VAL A 165 -4.02 4.14 -2.43
N GLU A 166 -4.53 4.99 -1.54
CA GLU A 166 -4.75 6.41 -1.83
C GLU A 166 -3.76 7.23 -1.02
N ILE A 167 -2.99 8.09 -1.68
CA ILE A 167 -1.99 8.96 -1.04
C ILE A 167 -2.29 10.40 -1.41
N PHE A 168 -2.43 11.26 -0.40
CA PHE A 168 -2.58 12.70 -0.58
C PHE A 168 -1.36 13.39 0.02
N VAL A 169 -0.64 14.16 -0.79
CA VAL A 169 0.54 14.93 -0.38
C VAL A 169 0.25 16.40 -0.63
N GLU A 170 -0.19 17.08 0.43
CA GLU A 170 -0.62 18.48 0.37
C GLU A 170 0.58 19.45 0.27
N ASP A 171 0.30 20.76 0.22
CA ASP A 171 1.31 21.79 -0.07
C ASP A 171 2.56 21.67 0.81
N GLY A 172 3.72 21.59 0.17
CA GLY A 172 5.02 21.51 0.83
C GLY A 172 5.24 20.26 1.70
N ALA A 173 4.37 19.24 1.65
CA ALA A 173 4.56 18.00 2.40
C ALA A 173 5.60 17.07 1.74
N TYR A 174 6.26 16.26 2.57
CA TYR A 174 7.32 15.35 2.15
C TYR A 174 7.00 13.90 2.57
N PHE A 175 6.92 12.98 1.61
CA PHE A 175 6.54 11.61 1.88
C PHE A 175 7.39 10.57 1.15
N ASP A 176 7.97 9.65 1.92
CA ASP A 176 8.62 8.45 1.38
C ASP A 176 7.73 7.22 1.60
N TYR A 177 7.35 6.57 0.51
CA TYR A 177 6.62 5.31 0.50
C TYR A 177 7.48 4.18 -0.08
N TYR A 178 7.65 3.12 0.70
CA TYR A 178 8.33 1.90 0.29
C TYR A 178 7.36 0.73 0.36
N ASP A 179 7.22 -0.03 -0.74
CA ASP A 179 6.45 -1.29 -0.76
C ASP A 179 7.40 -2.44 -1.04
N LEU A 180 7.54 -3.36 -0.08
CA LEU A 180 8.36 -4.56 -0.19
C LEU A 180 7.46 -5.80 -0.24
N GLU A 181 7.45 -6.46 -1.38
CA GLU A 181 6.76 -7.74 -1.54
C GLU A 181 7.70 -8.93 -1.37
N GLU A 182 7.44 -9.69 -0.32
CA GLU A 182 8.05 -10.99 -0.03
C GLU A 182 6.95 -11.97 0.40
N SER A 183 6.00 -12.20 -0.51
CA SER A 183 4.79 -12.99 -0.28
C SER A 183 5.05 -14.50 -0.48
N SER A 184 4.32 -15.18 -1.36
CA SER A 184 4.59 -16.56 -1.76
C SER A 184 4.36 -16.74 -3.25
N VAL A 185 4.89 -17.82 -3.83
CA VAL A 185 4.65 -18.19 -5.24
C VAL A 185 3.18 -18.50 -5.55
N SER A 186 2.35 -18.70 -4.52
CA SER A 186 0.91 -18.93 -4.63
C SER A 186 0.08 -17.65 -4.39
N THR A 187 0.75 -16.51 -4.20
CA THR A 187 0.10 -15.22 -4.01
C THR A 187 -0.01 -14.47 -5.35
N SER A 188 -1.23 -14.09 -5.68
CA SER A 188 -1.54 -13.17 -6.77
C SER A 188 -1.96 -11.82 -6.21
N ARG A 189 -1.27 -10.73 -6.58
CA ARG A 189 -1.50 -9.38 -6.09
C ARG A 189 -1.82 -8.41 -7.23
N PHE A 190 -2.94 -7.72 -7.13
CA PHE A 190 -3.28 -6.58 -7.97
C PHE A 190 -3.35 -5.33 -7.10
N SER A 191 -2.34 -4.46 -7.24
CA SER A 191 -2.23 -3.21 -6.50
C SER A 191 -2.51 -2.04 -7.43
N SER A 192 -3.39 -1.13 -7.00
CA SER A 192 -3.61 0.16 -7.63
C SER A 192 -3.32 1.28 -6.64
N MET A 193 -2.27 2.04 -6.90
CA MET A 193 -1.88 3.21 -6.13
C MET A 193 -2.32 4.47 -6.86
N HIS A 194 -3.03 5.34 -6.15
CA HIS A 194 -3.51 6.62 -6.64
C HIS A 194 -2.97 7.72 -5.74
N VAL A 195 -2.22 8.65 -6.33
CA VAL A 195 -1.59 9.75 -5.60
C VAL A 195 -2.04 11.08 -6.16
N LYS A 196 -2.35 12.01 -5.26
CA LYS A 196 -2.58 13.42 -5.57
C LYS A 196 -1.54 14.27 -4.85
N GLN A 197 -0.80 15.06 -5.61
CA GLN A 197 0.25 15.96 -5.11
C GLN A 197 -0.14 17.42 -5.33
N ASP A 198 -0.16 18.20 -4.25
CA ASP A 198 -0.30 19.66 -4.31
C ASP A 198 1.09 20.33 -4.42
N SER A 199 1.09 21.66 -4.36
CA SER A 199 2.19 22.54 -4.72
C SER A 199 3.38 22.31 -3.80
N ASN A 200 4.59 22.47 -4.34
CA ASN A 200 5.84 22.31 -3.57
C ASN A 200 6.01 20.96 -2.84
N SER A 201 5.16 19.96 -3.10
CA SER A 201 5.22 18.67 -2.42
C SER A 201 6.32 17.78 -2.98
N ASN A 202 6.85 16.88 -2.15
CA ASN A 202 7.86 15.91 -2.56
C ASN A 202 7.40 14.48 -2.22
N LEU A 203 7.44 13.61 -3.21
CA LEU A 203 7.04 12.21 -3.10
C LEU A 203 8.14 11.29 -3.61
N LEU A 204 8.50 10.30 -2.80
CA LEU A 204 9.21 9.11 -3.23
C LEU A 204 8.29 7.90 -3.12
N VAL A 205 8.13 7.15 -4.21
CA VAL A 205 7.52 5.81 -4.22
C VAL A 205 8.59 4.83 -4.68
N ASN A 206 8.84 3.78 -3.89
CA ASN A 206 9.79 2.73 -4.26
C ASN A 206 9.18 1.34 -4.05
N GLY A 207 8.81 0.67 -5.13
CA GLY A 207 8.28 -0.70 -5.12
C GLY A 207 9.37 -1.74 -5.31
N ILE A 208 9.46 -2.71 -4.41
CA ILE A 208 10.45 -3.79 -4.44
C ILE A 208 9.71 -5.12 -4.41
N THR A 209 9.99 -5.99 -5.38
CA THR A 209 9.39 -7.33 -5.44
C THR A 209 10.49 -8.38 -5.47
N LEU A 210 10.57 -9.19 -4.40
CA LEU A 210 11.59 -10.23 -4.23
C LEU A 210 11.01 -11.63 -4.36
N THR A 211 9.80 -11.86 -3.87
CA THR A 211 9.11 -13.15 -3.99
C THR A 211 7.62 -12.92 -4.10
N ASN A 212 7.02 -13.53 -5.11
CA ASN A 212 5.61 -13.45 -5.45
C ASN A 212 5.21 -14.63 -6.35
N GLY A 213 3.92 -14.80 -6.64
CA GLY A 213 3.45 -15.63 -7.74
C GLY A 213 3.23 -14.78 -8.97
N LEU A 214 2.21 -13.91 -8.89
CA LEU A 214 1.86 -12.95 -9.93
C LEU A 214 1.54 -11.62 -9.27
N THR A 215 2.24 -10.56 -9.65
CA THR A 215 1.97 -9.21 -9.15
C THR A 215 1.74 -8.26 -10.31
N ARG A 216 0.70 -7.44 -10.21
CA ARG A 216 0.51 -6.28 -11.04
C ARG A 216 0.40 -5.03 -10.18
N ASN A 217 1.30 -4.08 -10.39
CA ASN A 217 1.31 -2.79 -9.72
C ASN A 217 0.97 -1.69 -10.72
N ASN A 218 -0.15 -1.01 -10.51
CA ASN A 218 -0.51 0.19 -11.25
C ASN A 218 -0.25 1.41 -10.37
N TYR A 219 0.52 2.38 -10.86
CA TYR A 219 0.78 3.66 -10.22
C TYR A 219 0.13 4.78 -11.04
N TYR A 220 -0.78 5.51 -10.42
CA TYR A 220 -1.42 6.70 -10.96
C TYR A 220 -1.06 7.89 -10.08
N ILE A 221 -0.33 8.87 -10.61
CA ILE A 221 0.13 10.03 -9.86
C ILE A 221 -0.29 11.30 -10.59
N ASP A 222 -1.13 12.11 -9.95
CA ASP A 222 -1.59 13.39 -10.47
C ASP A 222 -0.87 14.53 -9.74
N LEU A 223 -0.16 15.37 -10.49
CA LEU A 223 0.50 16.59 -10.00
C LEU A 223 -0.45 17.76 -10.19
N GLU A 224 -1.19 18.09 -9.14
CA GLU A 224 -2.28 19.07 -9.12
C GLU A 224 -1.80 20.48 -8.73
N GLY A 225 -0.65 20.61 -8.05
CA GLY A 225 -0.04 21.87 -7.65
C GLY A 225 1.36 22.12 -8.25
N GLU A 226 1.71 23.39 -8.48
CA GLU A 226 2.97 23.75 -9.14
C GLU A 226 4.18 23.39 -8.27
N TYR A 227 5.32 23.11 -8.91
CA TYR A 227 6.58 22.79 -8.23
C TYR A 227 6.54 21.49 -7.40
N ALA A 228 5.59 20.60 -7.66
CA ALA A 228 5.61 19.25 -7.12
C ALA A 228 6.73 18.41 -7.73
N GLU A 229 7.36 17.57 -6.90
CA GLU A 229 8.40 16.63 -7.31
C GLU A 229 8.01 15.19 -6.98
N THR A 230 8.18 14.30 -7.96
CA THR A 230 7.95 12.86 -7.81
C THR A 230 9.18 12.07 -8.22
N THR A 231 9.58 11.12 -7.39
CA THR A 231 10.48 10.04 -7.77
C THR A 231 9.75 8.71 -7.63
N LEU A 232 9.50 8.04 -8.76
CA LEU A 232 8.91 6.72 -8.80
C LEU A 232 9.97 5.70 -9.20
N CYS A 233 10.31 4.83 -8.27
CA CYS A 233 11.31 3.79 -8.44
C CYS A 233 10.66 2.42 -8.31
N GLY A 234 11.25 1.44 -8.98
CA GLY A 234 10.93 0.05 -8.73
C GLY A 234 12.05 -0.91 -9.04
N MET A 235 12.05 -2.03 -8.33
CA MET A 235 12.96 -3.13 -8.58
C MET A 235 12.25 -4.47 -8.43
N SER A 236 12.52 -5.40 -9.34
CA SER A 236 12.14 -6.80 -9.16
C SER A 236 13.33 -7.74 -9.34
N VAL A 237 13.37 -8.79 -8.52
CA VAL A 237 14.28 -9.93 -8.68
C VAL A 237 13.41 -11.18 -8.72
N LEU A 238 13.26 -11.75 -9.90
CA LEU A 238 12.31 -12.83 -10.17
C LEU A 238 13.01 -14.07 -10.70
N ASP A 239 12.51 -15.24 -10.30
CA ASP A 239 13.02 -16.54 -10.68
C ASP A 239 11.88 -17.48 -11.13
N LYS A 240 12.22 -18.60 -11.76
CA LYS A 240 11.26 -19.66 -12.16
C LYS A 240 10.09 -19.12 -13.01
N GLU A 241 8.86 -19.21 -12.52
CA GLU A 241 7.61 -18.84 -13.24
C GLU A 241 6.98 -17.56 -12.68
N GLN A 242 7.72 -16.80 -11.87
CA GLN A 242 7.22 -15.57 -11.26
C GLN A 242 6.85 -14.52 -12.33
N HIS A 243 5.77 -13.78 -12.08
CA HIS A 243 5.29 -12.72 -12.97
C HIS A 243 5.19 -11.40 -12.22
N MET A 244 5.76 -10.34 -12.78
CA MET A 244 5.59 -8.97 -12.32
C MET A 244 5.24 -8.07 -13.49
N ASP A 245 4.24 -7.23 -13.30
CA ASP A 245 3.78 -6.26 -14.29
C ASP A 245 3.65 -4.92 -13.58
N THR A 246 4.38 -3.92 -14.07
CA THR A 246 4.32 -2.56 -13.54
C THR A 246 3.80 -1.61 -14.61
N TYR A 247 2.72 -0.92 -14.28
CA TYR A 247 2.19 0.16 -15.06
C TYR A 247 2.33 1.46 -14.27
N SER A 248 2.87 2.50 -14.90
CA SER A 248 2.91 3.85 -14.33
C SER A 248 2.26 4.86 -15.28
N LEU A 249 1.54 5.81 -14.68
CA LEU A 249 0.99 6.98 -15.33
C LEU A 249 1.16 8.18 -14.40
N ILE A 250 2.00 9.14 -14.79
CA ILE A 250 2.19 10.40 -14.08
C ILE A 250 1.59 11.53 -14.93
N THR A 251 0.55 12.17 -14.40
CA THR A 251 -0.15 13.28 -15.07
C THR A 251 0.33 14.62 -14.51
N HIS A 252 1.02 15.41 -15.33
CA HIS A 252 1.36 16.80 -15.01
C HIS A 252 0.15 17.70 -15.35
N LEU A 253 -0.71 17.98 -14.36
CA LEU A 253 -1.93 18.78 -14.57
C LEU A 253 -1.65 20.29 -14.56
N VAL A 254 -0.51 20.70 -13.99
CA VAL A 254 -0.04 22.09 -13.86
C VAL A 254 1.44 22.20 -14.25
N PRO A 255 1.94 23.40 -14.61
CA PRO A 255 3.33 23.57 -15.04
C PRO A 255 4.33 23.44 -13.87
N ASN A 256 5.62 23.48 -14.22
CA ASN A 256 6.75 23.57 -13.28
C ASN A 256 6.94 22.38 -12.34
N CYS A 257 6.36 21.22 -12.63
CA CYS A 257 6.58 20.00 -11.86
C CYS A 257 7.73 19.15 -12.42
N VAL A 258 8.29 18.27 -11.59
CA VAL A 258 9.38 17.34 -11.98
C VAL A 258 8.99 15.91 -11.61
N SER A 259 9.15 14.97 -12.54
CA SER A 259 8.97 13.55 -12.28
C SER A 259 10.17 12.75 -12.79
N ASN A 260 10.68 11.83 -11.97
CA ASN A 260 11.72 10.88 -12.34
C ASN A 260 11.21 9.45 -12.17
N GLU A 261 11.44 8.60 -13.18
CA GLU A 261 11.05 7.19 -13.15
C GLU A 261 12.27 6.28 -13.36
N LEU A 262 12.41 5.27 -12.50
CA LEU A 262 13.48 4.27 -12.62
C LEU A 262 12.99 2.87 -12.21
N PHE A 263 12.85 1.99 -13.19
CA PHE A 263 12.52 0.59 -12.98
C PHE A 263 13.66 -0.33 -13.40
N LYS A 264 14.02 -1.30 -12.55
CA LYS A 264 15.08 -2.28 -12.81
C LYS A 264 14.61 -3.69 -12.49
N ASN A 265 14.63 -4.58 -13.47
CA ASN A 265 14.20 -5.95 -13.31
C ASN A 265 15.38 -6.91 -13.55
N VAL A 266 15.54 -7.89 -12.67
CA VAL A 266 16.47 -9.02 -12.82
C VAL A 266 15.62 -10.28 -12.91
N LEU A 267 15.61 -10.91 -14.08
CA LEU A 267 14.76 -12.06 -14.40
C LEU A 267 15.63 -13.29 -14.66
N ASN A 268 15.29 -14.41 -14.03
CA ASN A 268 15.90 -15.71 -14.27
C ASN A 268 14.88 -16.76 -14.73
N ASP A 269 15.35 -17.84 -15.36
CA ASP A 269 14.55 -18.95 -15.88
C ASP A 269 13.41 -18.55 -16.84
N GLN A 270 12.15 -18.64 -16.41
CA GLN A 270 10.95 -18.33 -17.21
C GLN A 270 10.20 -17.12 -16.65
N ALA A 271 10.83 -16.35 -15.75
CA ALA A 271 10.19 -15.23 -15.10
C ALA A 271 9.86 -14.12 -16.10
N VAL A 272 8.72 -13.46 -15.89
CA VAL A 272 8.23 -12.38 -16.75
C VAL A 272 8.17 -11.10 -15.95
N GLY A 273 8.88 -10.07 -16.42
CA GLY A 273 8.79 -8.70 -15.92
C GLY A 273 8.34 -7.77 -17.04
N ALA A 274 7.26 -7.01 -16.82
CA ALA A 274 6.74 -5.99 -17.73
C ALA A 274 6.71 -4.62 -17.05
#